data_AF-A0A8D8S6I6-F1
#
_entry.id   AF-A0A8D8S6I6-F1
#
_cell.length_a   1.000
_cell.length_b   1.000
_cell.length_c   1.000
_cell.angle_alpha   90.00
_cell.angle_beta   90.00
_cell.angle_gamma   90.00
#
_symmetry.space_group_name_H-M   'P 1'
#
loop_
_entity.id
_entity.type
_entity.pdbx_description
1 polymer ?
#
loop_
_entity_poly.entity_id
_entity_poly.type
_entity_poly.pdbx_seq_one_letter_code
_entity_poly.pdbx_strand_id
1 'polypeptide(L)'
;MLSSKFKQLHIVDGYKFRFQKTLANGVQRWLCSKSASQKCYAFLKFDVAGVMIEKRLEHNHEPDNAQNLTRQKVVKRKAIDDICERPSKILHKAVSSQDLQLLNQRDVQYILKNAHNARMHVHPKLPQNFPELHESIPTFLSTLETKMEEELKLTPN
;
A
#
# COMPACT_ATOMS: atom_id res chain seq x y z
N MET A 1 -0.26 -7.59 2.74
CA MET A 1 0.42 -6.88 1.62
C MET A 1 -0.64 -6.17 0.79
N LEU A 2 -0.33 -5.13 0.00
CA LEU A 2 -1.34 -4.44 -0.84
C LEU A 2 -1.19 -4.77 -2.34
N SER A 3 -2.32 -4.94 -3.03
CA SER A 3 -2.44 -5.06 -4.49
C SER A 3 -2.11 -3.75 -5.20
N SER A 4 -2.01 -3.74 -6.54
CA SER A 4 -1.79 -2.50 -7.32
C SER A 4 -2.87 -1.45 -7.10
N LYS A 5 -4.08 -1.89 -6.71
CA LYS A 5 -5.23 -1.03 -6.40
C LYS A 5 -5.38 -0.78 -4.90
N PHE A 6 -4.30 -0.89 -4.12
CA PHE A 6 -4.28 -0.69 -2.66
C PHE A 6 -5.23 -1.59 -1.83
N LYS A 7 -5.78 -2.65 -2.41
CA LYS A 7 -6.56 -3.67 -1.67
C LYS A 7 -5.65 -4.65 -0.93
N GLN A 8 -6.03 -5.06 0.27
CA GLN A 8 -5.32 -6.06 1.07
C GLN A 8 -5.17 -7.40 0.32
N LEU A 9 -4.04 -8.06 0.56
CA LEU A 9 -3.65 -9.38 0.07
C LEU A 9 -2.97 -10.17 1.19
N HIS A 10 -3.30 -11.46 1.29
CA HIS A 10 -2.56 -12.42 2.10
C HIS A 10 -1.46 -13.07 1.26
N ILE A 11 -0.31 -13.36 1.89
CA ILE A 11 0.74 -14.17 1.29
C ILE A 11 0.95 -15.39 2.17
N VAL A 12 0.88 -16.57 1.57
CA VAL A 12 1.16 -17.87 2.20
C VAL A 12 2.02 -18.65 1.21
N ASP A 13 3.19 -19.12 1.65
CA ASP A 13 4.11 -19.96 0.86
C ASP A 13 4.48 -19.39 -0.52
N GLY A 14 4.64 -18.07 -0.62
CA GLY A 14 4.97 -17.39 -1.88
C GLY A 14 3.76 -17.20 -2.82
N TYR A 15 2.56 -17.58 -2.40
CA TYR A 15 1.32 -17.39 -3.15
C TYR A 15 0.51 -16.20 -2.63
N LYS A 16 -0.01 -15.39 -3.54
CA LYS A 16 -0.87 -14.25 -3.22
C LYS A 16 -2.35 -14.64 -3.22
N PHE A 17 -3.07 -14.20 -2.20
CA PHE A 17 -4.52 -14.37 -2.07
C PHE A 17 -5.21 -13.01 -2.04
N ARG A 18 -6.25 -12.86 -2.87
CA ARG A 18 -7.09 -11.66 -2.97
C ARG A 18 -8.43 -11.90 -2.30
N PHE A 19 -8.97 -10.85 -1.68
CA PHE A 19 -10.32 -10.90 -1.13
C PHE A 19 -11.30 -11.16 -2.27
N GLN A 20 -12.19 -12.13 -2.08
CA GLN A 20 -13.27 -12.41 -3.02
C GLN A 20 -14.58 -11.83 -2.50
N LYS A 21 -15.03 -12.32 -1.34
CA LYS A 21 -16.30 -11.95 -0.74
C LYS A 21 -16.38 -12.40 0.72
N THR A 22 -17.34 -11.85 1.44
CA THR A 22 -17.80 -12.37 2.73
C THR A 22 -18.95 -13.37 2.48
N LEU A 23 -18.93 -14.49 3.17
CA LEU A 23 -19.95 -15.54 3.16
C LEU A 23 -20.98 -15.29 4.28
N ALA A 24 -21.97 -16.17 4.38
CA ALA A 24 -22.86 -16.21 5.54
C ALA A 24 -22.04 -16.33 6.84
N ASN A 25 -22.55 -15.75 7.93
CA ASN A 25 -21.90 -15.71 9.25
C ASN A 25 -20.63 -14.85 9.31
N GLY A 26 -20.41 -13.95 8.35
CA GLY A 26 -19.29 -12.99 8.38
C GLY A 26 -17.94 -13.58 7.97
N VAL A 27 -17.89 -14.84 7.52
CA VAL A 27 -16.67 -15.52 7.11
C VAL A 27 -16.10 -14.89 5.83
N GLN A 28 -14.85 -14.43 5.87
CA GLN A 28 -14.18 -13.86 4.71
C GLN A 28 -13.55 -14.95 3.85
N ARG A 29 -13.85 -14.94 2.55
CA ARG A 29 -13.25 -15.86 1.56
C ARG A 29 -12.23 -15.12 0.68
N TRP A 30 -11.05 -15.72 0.59
CA TRP A 30 -9.92 -15.22 -0.19
C TRP A 30 -9.49 -16.28 -1.20
N LEU A 31 -9.29 -15.89 -2.45
CA LEU A 31 -8.87 -16.81 -3.52
C LEU A 31 -7.44 -16.50 -3.95
N CYS A 32 -6.73 -17.48 -4.50
CA CYS A 32 -5.47 -17.24 -5.17
C CYS A 32 -5.62 -16.12 -6.22
N SER A 33 -4.63 -15.21 -6.31
CA SER A 33 -4.66 -14.10 -7.26
C SER A 33 -4.65 -14.56 -8.71
N LYS A 34 -4.14 -15.76 -8.99
CA LYS A 34 -4.12 -16.39 -10.32
C LYS A 34 -5.35 -17.27 -10.57
N SER A 35 -6.39 -17.22 -9.72
CA SER A 35 -7.62 -18.02 -9.91
C SER A 35 -8.30 -17.75 -11.25
N ALA A 36 -8.34 -16.48 -11.68
CA ALA A 36 -8.91 -16.11 -12.97
C ALA A 36 -7.97 -16.41 -14.15
N SER A 37 -6.66 -16.19 -14.00
CA SER A 37 -5.70 -16.30 -15.10
C SER A 37 -5.16 -17.72 -15.33
N GLN A 38 -5.17 -18.58 -14.31
CA GLN A 38 -4.60 -19.94 -14.34
C GLN A 38 -5.59 -21.00 -13.83
N LYS A 39 -6.86 -20.64 -13.62
CA LYS A 39 -7.90 -21.54 -13.06
C LYS A 39 -7.46 -22.21 -11.75
N CYS A 40 -6.70 -21.50 -10.93
CA CYS A 40 -6.26 -21.97 -9.61
C CYS A 40 -7.42 -21.93 -8.61
N TYR A 41 -7.66 -23.05 -7.91
CA TYR A 41 -8.76 -23.18 -6.94
C TYR A 41 -8.31 -23.05 -5.48
N ALA A 42 -7.05 -22.71 -5.22
CA ALA A 42 -6.56 -22.45 -3.87
C ALA A 42 -7.29 -21.27 -3.22
N PHE A 43 -7.61 -21.41 -1.92
CA PHE A 43 -8.37 -20.43 -1.15
C PHE A 43 -8.01 -20.44 0.33
N LEU A 44 -8.34 -19.34 1.01
CA LEU A 44 -8.30 -19.19 2.46
C LEU A 44 -9.67 -18.69 2.95
N LYS A 45 -10.08 -19.12 4.15
CA LYS A 45 -11.23 -18.58 4.86
C LYS A 45 -10.82 -18.11 6.25
N PHE A 46 -11.32 -16.95 6.63
CA PHE A 46 -11.13 -16.38 7.96
C PHE A 46 -12.49 -16.11 8.60
N ASP A 47 -12.60 -16.31 9.91
CA ASP A 47 -13.77 -15.91 10.67
C ASP A 47 -13.82 -14.38 10.91
N VAL A 48 -14.84 -13.94 11.66
CA VAL A 48 -15.01 -12.53 12.06
C VAL A 48 -13.91 -12.01 12.98
N ALA A 49 -13.24 -12.91 13.72
CA ALA A 49 -12.11 -12.58 14.59
C ALA A 49 -10.77 -12.53 13.81
N GLY A 50 -10.77 -12.88 12.52
CA GLY A 50 -9.57 -12.93 11.68
C GLY A 50 -8.75 -14.21 11.84
N VAL A 51 -9.29 -15.25 12.48
CA VAL A 51 -8.67 -16.56 12.62
C VAL A 51 -8.90 -17.37 11.35
N MET A 52 -7.84 -18.02 10.84
CA MET A 52 -7.94 -18.87 9.66
C MET A 52 -8.66 -20.18 10.02
N ILE A 53 -9.86 -20.35 9.50
CA ILE A 53 -10.72 -21.51 9.80
C ILE A 53 -10.62 -22.61 8.74
N GLU A 54 -10.27 -22.26 7.50
CA GLU A 54 -10.18 -23.22 6.40
C GLU A 54 -9.18 -22.75 5.35
N LYS A 55 -8.45 -23.68 4.76
CA LYS A 55 -7.52 -23.40 3.66
C LYS A 55 -7.44 -24.55 2.68
N ARG A 56 -7.24 -24.21 1.41
CA ARG A 56 -6.81 -25.12 0.35
C ARG A 56 -5.60 -24.49 -0.33
N LEU A 57 -4.44 -25.15 -0.22
CA LEU A 57 -3.15 -24.65 -0.71
C LEU A 57 -2.62 -25.46 -1.92
N GLU A 58 -3.46 -26.26 -2.55
CA GLU A 58 -3.11 -26.95 -3.80
C GLU A 58 -3.13 -25.94 -4.95
N HIS A 59 -1.92 -25.57 -5.40
CA HIS A 59 -1.73 -24.69 -6.55
C HIS A 59 -1.38 -25.51 -7.78
N ASN A 60 -1.88 -25.07 -8.94
CA ASN A 60 -1.57 -25.63 -10.25
C ASN A 60 -0.55 -24.77 -11.02
N HIS A 61 0.21 -23.95 -10.30
CA HIS A 61 1.20 -23.06 -10.85
C HIS A 61 2.30 -22.79 -9.82
N GLU A 62 3.44 -22.33 -10.32
CA GLU A 62 4.58 -21.98 -9.48
C GLU A 62 4.28 -20.76 -8.58
N PRO A 63 4.93 -20.70 -7.39
CA PRO A 63 4.86 -19.56 -6.49
C PRO A 63 5.47 -18.32 -7.14
N ASP A 64 5.11 -17.14 -6.60
CA ASP A 64 5.70 -15.90 -7.09
C ASP A 64 7.13 -15.75 -6.58
N ASN A 65 8.02 -15.23 -7.44
CA ASN A 65 9.42 -15.03 -7.11
C ASN A 65 9.58 -14.18 -5.82
N ALA A 66 10.39 -14.67 -4.88
CA ALA A 66 10.59 -14.05 -3.57
C ALA A 66 11.08 -12.60 -3.66
N GLN A 67 12.01 -12.30 -4.58
CA GLN A 67 12.50 -10.93 -4.79
C GLN A 67 11.35 -10.01 -5.25
N ASN A 68 10.47 -10.49 -6.13
CA ASN A 68 9.31 -9.72 -6.57
C ASN A 68 8.29 -9.47 -5.45
N LEU A 69 8.10 -10.44 -4.56
CA LEU A 69 7.25 -10.28 -3.38
C LEU A 69 7.85 -9.28 -2.38
N THR A 70 9.16 -9.37 -2.12
CA THR A 70 9.89 -8.42 -1.27
C THR A 70 9.82 -7.00 -1.83
N ARG A 71 10.02 -6.82 -3.15
CA ARG A 71 9.81 -5.53 -3.83
C ARG A 71 8.40 -5.00 -3.56
N GLN A 72 7.36 -5.80 -3.81
CA GLN A 72 5.96 -5.36 -3.64
C GLN A 72 5.59 -5.03 -2.20
N LYS A 73 6.12 -5.78 -1.23
CA LYS A 73 5.92 -5.55 0.21
C LYS A 73 6.45 -4.18 0.63
N VAL A 74 7.62 -3.80 0.10
CA VAL A 74 8.35 -2.59 0.48
C VAL A 74 7.80 -1.34 -0.22
N VAL A 75 7.43 -1.40 -1.50
CA VAL A 75 6.96 -0.22 -2.27
C VAL A 75 5.72 0.44 -1.65
N LYS A 76 4.73 -0.35 -1.22
CA LYS A 76 3.37 0.18 -1.02
C LYS A 76 3.04 0.61 0.39
N ARG A 77 3.61 0.00 1.43
CA ARG A 77 3.43 0.49 2.81
C ARG A 77 4.07 1.88 2.98
N LYS A 78 5.20 2.11 2.29
CA LYS A 78 6.03 3.32 2.45
C LYS A 78 5.52 4.59 1.78
N ALA A 79 4.61 4.45 0.82
CA ALA A 79 4.02 5.59 0.14
C ALA A 79 2.92 6.27 0.97
N ILE A 80 2.29 5.54 1.90
CA ILE A 80 1.06 5.98 2.58
C ILE A 80 1.28 6.23 4.08
N ASP A 81 2.11 5.41 4.75
CA ASP A 81 2.20 5.43 6.22
C ASP A 81 2.83 6.73 6.79
N ASP A 82 3.73 7.38 6.04
CA ASP A 82 4.31 8.68 6.40
C ASP A 82 4.67 9.45 5.12
N ILE A 83 3.74 10.29 4.65
CA ILE A 83 3.87 11.07 3.42
C ILE A 83 5.03 12.09 3.53
N CYS A 84 5.28 12.58 4.74
CA CYS A 84 6.25 13.63 5.04
C CYS A 84 7.67 13.10 5.24
N GLU A 85 7.85 11.84 5.66
CA GLU A 85 9.17 11.27 5.87
C GLU A 85 9.86 10.86 4.56
N ARG A 86 11.17 11.09 4.45
CA ARG A 86 11.95 10.82 3.23
C ARG A 86 11.85 9.33 2.84
N PRO A 87 11.56 8.99 1.56
CA PRO A 87 11.37 7.59 1.14
C PRO A 87 12.52 6.65 1.49
N SER A 88 13.77 7.14 1.49
CA SER A 88 14.94 6.37 1.90
C SER A 88 14.91 5.97 3.37
N LYS A 89 14.50 6.87 4.28
CA LYS A 89 14.43 6.58 5.71
C LYS A 89 13.35 5.55 6.01
N ILE A 90 12.19 5.66 5.34
CA ILE A 90 11.16 4.63 5.42
C ILE A 90 11.66 3.31 4.81
N LEU A 91 12.46 3.37 3.74
CA LEU A 91 13.10 2.19 3.15
C LEU A 91 13.91 1.44 4.21
N HIS A 92 14.81 2.12 4.90
CA HIS A 92 15.62 1.55 5.96
C HIS A 92 14.82 1.01 7.14
N LYS A 93 13.78 1.71 7.59
CA LYS A 93 12.94 1.27 8.73
C LYS A 93 12.19 -0.04 8.48
N ALA A 94 11.78 -0.31 7.25
CA ALA A 94 10.83 -1.40 6.96
C ALA A 94 11.42 -2.57 6.15
N VAL A 95 12.72 -2.59 5.89
CA VAL A 95 13.41 -3.70 5.22
C VAL A 95 14.22 -4.46 6.27
N SER A 96 14.00 -5.77 6.38
CA SER A 96 14.80 -6.66 7.23
C SER A 96 16.14 -6.97 6.57
N SER A 97 17.14 -7.42 7.35
CA SER A 97 18.42 -7.95 6.85
C SER A 97 18.22 -9.03 5.78
N GLN A 98 17.21 -9.90 5.95
CA GLN A 98 16.87 -10.95 4.98
C GLN A 98 16.34 -10.36 3.67
N ASP A 99 15.55 -9.28 3.75
CA ASP A 99 15.01 -8.61 2.58
C ASP A 99 16.13 -7.89 1.80
N LEU A 100 17.17 -7.37 2.47
CA LEU A 100 18.35 -6.76 1.82
C LEU A 100 19.15 -7.74 0.97
N GLN A 101 19.25 -9.01 1.38
CA GLN A 101 19.93 -10.04 0.58
C GLN A 101 19.18 -10.34 -0.73
N LEU A 102 17.87 -10.11 -0.77
CA LEU A 102 17.03 -10.36 -1.94
C LEU A 102 16.94 -9.14 -2.88
N LEU A 103 17.24 -7.94 -2.40
CA LEU A 103 17.11 -6.69 -3.15
C LEU A 103 18.45 -6.26 -3.74
N ASN A 104 18.44 -5.91 -5.03
CA ASN A 104 19.60 -5.30 -5.67
C ASN A 104 19.49 -3.76 -5.74
N GLN A 105 20.54 -3.09 -6.21
CA GLN A 105 20.58 -1.62 -6.31
C GLN A 105 19.47 -1.04 -7.19
N ARG A 106 19.15 -1.68 -8.32
CA ARG A 106 18.05 -1.24 -9.21
C ARG A 106 16.71 -1.35 -8.50
N ASP A 107 16.52 -2.39 -7.70
CA ASP A 107 15.28 -2.59 -6.95
C ASP A 107 15.06 -1.48 -5.94
N VAL A 108 16.11 -1.12 -5.20
CA VAL A 108 16.09 0.02 -4.28
C VAL A 108 15.70 1.31 -5.00
N GLN A 109 16.32 1.60 -6.16
CA GLN A 109 16.00 2.79 -6.95
C GLN A 109 14.53 2.80 -7.42
N TYR A 110 14.03 1.68 -7.96
CA TYR A 110 12.65 1.57 -8.40
C TYR A 110 11.66 1.70 -7.25
N ILE A 111 11.99 1.14 -6.09
CA ILE A 111 11.16 1.25 -4.90
C ILE A 111 11.00 2.71 -4.49
N LEU A 112 12.10 3.45 -4.42
CA LEU A 112 12.10 4.87 -4.06
C LEU A 112 11.35 5.72 -5.09
N LYS A 113 11.56 5.48 -6.38
CA LYS A 113 10.86 6.19 -7.48
C LYS A 113 9.36 5.94 -7.45
N ASN A 114 8.93 4.69 -7.28
CA ASN A 114 7.51 4.35 -7.23
C ASN A 114 6.83 4.92 -5.98
N ALA A 115 7.52 4.93 -4.83
CA ALA A 115 7.01 5.56 -3.61
C ALA A 115 6.81 7.07 -3.81
N HIS A 116 7.77 7.75 -4.43
CA HIS A 116 7.65 9.17 -4.78
C HIS A 116 6.47 9.41 -5.73
N ASN A 117 6.37 8.66 -6.83
CA ASN A 117 5.26 8.80 -7.79
C ASN A 117 3.89 8.58 -7.13
N ALA A 118 3.78 7.58 -6.24
CA ALA A 118 2.54 7.33 -5.50
C ALA A 118 2.16 8.53 -4.60
N ARG A 119 3.14 9.19 -3.95
CA ARG A 119 2.89 10.41 -3.17
C ARG A 119 2.45 11.59 -4.03
N MET A 120 2.98 11.73 -5.24
CA MET A 120 2.58 12.80 -6.16
C MET A 120 1.10 12.74 -6.55
N HIS A 121 0.45 11.58 -6.44
CA HIS A 121 -1.00 11.45 -6.62
C HIS A 121 -1.82 11.84 -5.38
N VAL A 122 -1.20 11.87 -4.20
CA VAL A 122 -1.83 12.30 -2.94
C VAL A 122 -1.61 13.79 -2.71
N HIS A 123 -0.46 14.33 -3.11
CA HIS A 123 -0.21 15.77 -3.05
C HIS A 123 -1.10 16.52 -4.05
N PRO A 124 -1.73 17.63 -3.62
CA PRO A 124 -2.40 18.52 -4.56
C PRO A 124 -1.39 19.10 -5.54
N LYS A 125 -1.85 19.37 -6.75
CA LYS A 125 -1.01 19.99 -7.78
C LYS A 125 -0.55 21.35 -7.29
N LEU A 126 0.75 21.62 -7.45
CA LEU A 126 1.27 22.94 -7.15
C LEU A 126 0.68 23.95 -8.14
N PRO A 127 0.09 25.06 -7.68
CA PRO A 127 -0.42 26.08 -8.57
C PRO A 127 0.71 26.63 -9.44
N GLN A 128 0.46 26.80 -10.74
CA GLN A 128 1.49 27.24 -11.68
C GLN A 128 1.52 28.75 -11.88
N ASN A 129 0.48 29.45 -11.43
CA ASN A 129 0.36 30.89 -11.54
C ASN A 129 -0.29 31.51 -10.30
N PHE A 130 -0.13 32.82 -10.17
CA PHE A 130 -0.59 33.58 -9.01
C PHE A 130 -2.12 33.53 -8.80
N PRO A 131 -2.97 33.62 -9.85
CA PRO A 131 -4.42 33.41 -9.72
C PRO A 131 -4.79 32.03 -9.17
N GLU A 132 -4.21 30.96 -9.74
CA GLU A 132 -4.46 29.58 -9.32
C GLU A 132 -4.02 29.35 -7.86
N LEU A 133 -2.95 30.01 -7.43
CA LEU A 133 -2.54 30.00 -6.03
C LEU A 133 -3.64 30.59 -5.14
N HIS A 134 -4.14 31.78 -5.46
CA HIS A 134 -5.18 32.45 -4.67
C HIS A 134 -6.46 31.61 -4.55
N GLU A 135 -6.89 30.94 -5.62
CA GLU A 135 -8.07 30.06 -5.61
C GLU A 135 -7.84 28.79 -4.77
N SER A 136 -6.60 28.30 -4.72
CA SER A 136 -6.27 27.08 -3.97
C SER A 136 -6.15 27.30 -2.46
N ILE A 137 -5.79 28.51 -2.00
CA ILE A 137 -5.53 28.84 -0.59
C ILE A 137 -6.68 28.44 0.35
N PRO A 138 -7.97 28.78 0.08
CA PRO A 138 -9.08 28.41 0.97
C PRO A 138 -9.22 26.88 1.13
N THR A 139 -8.96 26.13 0.06
CA THR A 139 -9.02 24.66 0.05
C THR A 139 -7.88 24.04 0.85
N PHE A 140 -6.69 24.64 0.81
CA PHE A 140 -5.56 24.22 1.61
C PHE A 140 -5.77 24.47 3.10
N LEU A 141 -6.28 25.66 3.46
CA LEU A 141 -6.53 26.04 4.85
C LEU A 141 -7.57 25.14 5.54
N SER A 142 -8.59 24.68 4.82
CA SER A 142 -9.60 23.76 5.37
C SER A 142 -9.09 22.32 5.56
N THR A 143 -8.02 21.92 4.88
CA THR A 143 -7.44 20.58 4.94
C THR A 143 -6.30 20.47 5.97
N LEU A 144 -5.71 21.60 6.36
CA LEU A 144 -4.65 21.69 7.35
C LEU A 144 -5.23 21.66 8.77
N GLU A 145 -5.56 20.48 9.29
CA GLU A 145 -5.67 20.30 10.74
C GLU A 145 -4.26 20.31 11.34
N THR A 146 -3.86 21.47 11.88
CA THR A 146 -2.64 21.56 12.67
C THR A 146 -2.83 20.75 13.95
N LYS A 147 -1.84 19.93 14.32
CA LYS A 147 -1.81 19.21 15.62
C LYS A 147 -1.76 20.14 16.85
N MET A 148 -1.81 21.45 16.65
CA MET A 148 -1.81 22.47 17.68
C MET A 148 -3.03 23.35 17.46
N GLU A 149 -3.85 23.43 18.50
CA GLU A 149 -4.99 24.33 18.68
C GLU A 149 -4.55 25.79 18.78
N GLU A 150 -3.82 26.31 17.80
CA GLU A 150 -3.46 27.73 17.74
C GLU A 150 -4.18 28.39 16.56
N GLU A 151 -5.22 29.17 16.89
CA GLU A 151 -5.93 30.02 15.95
C GLU A 151 -5.01 31.13 15.43
N LEU A 152 -4.71 31.09 14.12
CA LEU A 152 -4.03 32.18 13.45
C LEU A 152 -5.02 33.34 13.24
N LYS A 153 -5.07 34.28 14.19
CA LYS A 153 -5.87 35.51 14.05
C LYS A 153 -5.18 36.47 13.08
N LEU A 154 -5.62 36.46 11.83
CA LEU A 154 -5.29 37.52 10.89
C LEU A 154 -6.16 38.74 11.22
N THR A 155 -5.60 39.73 11.90
CA THR A 155 -6.24 41.04 12.06
C THR A 155 -6.05 41.86 10.78
N PRO A 156 -7.12 42.45 10.23
CA PRO A 156 -7.00 43.36 9.10
C PRO A 156 -6.29 44.66 9.51
N ASN A 157 -5.36 45.12 8.67
CA ASN A 157 -4.75 46.46 8.72
C ASN A 157 -5.71 47.53 8.20
#